data_AF-C2BHV0-F1
#
_entry.id   AF-C2BHV0-F1
#
_cell.length_a   1.000
_cell.length_b   1.000
_cell.length_c   1.000
_cell.angle_alpha   90.00
_cell.angle_beta   90.00
_cell.angle_gamma   90.00
#
_symmetry.space_group_name_H-M   'P 1'
#
loop_
_entity.id
_entity.type
_entity.pdbx_description
1 polymer ?
#
loop_
_entity_poly.entity_id
_entity_poly.type
_entity_poly.pdbx_seq_one_letter_code
_entity_poly.pdbx_strand_id
1 'polypeptide(L)'
;MKNEDKSKIAKVFHTDYHYFESWIENFAYIRNICAHYGRLYGAKLTKSPKLYKEYLKKNISNNTIFATLVNLKIVSEEENYKKFYHDLTELIARYENIELRHVGFIENWKELLKP
;
A
#
# COMPACT_ATOMS: atom_id res chain seq x y z
N MET A 1 17.90 15.83 -2.22
CA MET A 1 18.07 15.46 -0.80
C MET A 1 19.24 14.49 -0.69
N LYS A 2 20.17 14.69 0.26
CA LYS A 2 21.32 13.80 0.43
C LYS A 2 20.87 12.46 1.01
N ASN A 3 21.62 11.38 0.77
CA ASN A 3 21.25 10.05 1.27
C ASN A 3 21.19 9.99 2.80
N GLU A 4 22.03 10.79 3.49
CA GLU A 4 21.99 10.93 4.95
C GLU A 4 20.64 11.46 5.44
N ASP A 5 20.09 12.47 4.76
CA ASP A 5 18.78 13.05 5.10
C ASP A 5 17.66 12.04 4.84
N LYS A 6 17.72 11.33 3.70
CA LYS A 6 16.77 10.25 3.38
C LYS A 6 16.79 9.16 4.44
N SER A 7 17.98 8.76 4.92
CA SER A 7 18.13 7.77 5.98
C SER A 7 17.56 8.26 7.31
N LYS A 8 17.80 9.52 7.70
CA LYS A 8 17.23 10.11 8.93
C LYS A 8 15.70 10.11 8.89
N ILE A 9 15.10 10.48 7.77
CA ILE A 9 13.64 10.48 7.60
C ILE A 9 13.09 9.06 7.64
N ALA A 10 13.67 8.12 6.88
CA ALA A 10 13.19 6.74 6.83
C ALA A 10 13.24 6.02 8.19
N LYS A 11 14.20 6.38 9.05
CA LYS A 11 14.31 5.87 10.43
C LYS A 11 13.10 6.23 11.31
N VAL A 12 12.41 7.35 11.06
CA VAL A 12 11.17 7.71 11.76
C VAL A 12 10.08 6.66 11.53
N PHE A 13 10.09 6.02 10.36
CA PHE A 13 9.16 4.95 9.96
C PHE A 13 9.76 3.56 10.12
N HIS A 14 10.85 3.42 10.89
CA HIS A 14 11.51 2.15 11.16
C HIS A 14 11.88 1.34 9.90
N THR A 15 12.28 2.02 8.82
CA THR A 15 12.64 1.37 7.54
C THR A 15 13.93 1.93 6.95
N ASP A 16 14.45 1.26 5.93
CA ASP A 16 15.57 1.73 5.12
C ASP A 16 15.09 2.73 4.04
N TYR A 17 15.94 3.70 3.72
CA TYR A 17 15.56 4.79 2.83
C TYR A 17 15.21 4.34 1.42
N HIS A 18 15.75 3.21 0.94
CA HIS A 18 15.38 2.68 -0.37
C HIS A 18 13.96 2.12 -0.41
N TYR A 19 13.45 1.61 0.71
CA TYR A 19 12.06 1.19 0.83
C TYR A 19 11.17 2.41 0.90
N PHE A 20 11.46 3.31 1.85
CA PHE A 20 10.69 4.52 2.05
C PHE A 20 10.57 5.37 0.78
N GLU A 21 11.68 5.58 0.07
CA GLU A 21 11.68 6.31 -1.22
C GLU A 21 10.75 5.66 -2.25
N SER A 22 10.79 4.32 -2.38
CA SER A 22 9.90 3.59 -3.29
C SER A 22 8.43 3.70 -2.89
N TRP A 23 8.14 3.79 -1.60
CA TRP A 23 6.77 3.92 -1.07
C TRP A 23 6.22 5.30 -1.36
N ILE A 24 6.99 6.36 -1.09
CA ILE A 24 6.58 7.74 -1.39
C ILE A 24 6.36 7.95 -2.89
N GLU A 25 7.23 7.42 -3.76
CA GLU A 25 7.04 7.47 -5.22
C GLU A 25 5.74 6.75 -5.62
N ASN A 26 5.49 5.56 -5.06
CA ASN A 26 4.27 4.80 -5.32
C ASN A 26 3.00 5.51 -4.83
N PHE A 27 3.00 6.11 -3.63
CA PHE A 27 1.85 6.85 -3.12
C PHE A 27 1.54 8.08 -3.98
N ALA A 28 2.56 8.83 -4.39
CA ALA A 28 2.39 9.96 -5.30
C ALA A 28 1.79 9.49 -6.64
N TYR A 29 2.25 8.36 -7.17
CA TYR A 29 1.72 7.77 -8.39
C TYR A 29 0.25 7.35 -8.26
N ILE A 30 -0.13 6.64 -7.19
CA ILE A 30 -1.53 6.26 -6.94
C ILE A 30 -2.42 7.49 -6.75
N ARG A 31 -1.97 8.48 -5.97
CA ARG A 31 -2.69 9.74 -5.78
C ARG A 31 -2.89 10.50 -7.08
N ASN A 32 -1.93 10.45 -8.01
CA ASN A 32 -2.08 11.01 -9.35
C ASN A 32 -3.17 10.26 -10.14
N ILE A 33 -3.16 8.92 -10.13
CA ILE A 33 -4.20 8.12 -10.81
C ILE A 33 -5.58 8.52 -10.30
N CYS A 34 -5.78 8.59 -8.97
CA CYS A 34 -7.06 8.98 -8.38
C CYS A 34 -7.48 10.40 -8.79
N ALA A 35 -6.55 11.37 -8.77
CA ALA A 35 -6.83 12.76 -9.16
C ALA A 35 -7.21 12.92 -10.64
N HIS A 36 -6.78 11.98 -11.48
CA HIS A 36 -7.13 11.92 -12.90
C HIS A 36 -8.30 10.96 -13.19
N TYR A 37 -9.07 10.56 -12.17
CA TYR A 37 -10.18 9.61 -12.29
C TYR A 37 -9.78 8.26 -12.92
N GLY A 38 -8.51 7.90 -12.80
CA GLY A 38 -7.98 6.67 -13.33
C GLY A 38 -8.47 5.47 -12.54
N ARG A 39 -8.63 4.35 -13.23
CA ARG A 39 -9.13 3.10 -12.65
C ARG A 39 -8.04 2.39 -11.86
N LEU A 40 -8.31 2.07 -10.59
CA LEU A 40 -7.44 1.22 -9.76
C LEU A 40 -7.77 -0.28 -9.85
N TYR A 41 -9.03 -0.62 -10.15
CA TYR A 41 -9.47 -2.01 -10.31
C TYR A 41 -8.84 -2.66 -11.54
N GLY A 42 -8.08 -3.74 -11.34
CA GLY A 42 -7.32 -4.39 -12.41
C GLY A 42 -6.06 -3.62 -12.83
N ALA A 43 -5.67 -2.55 -12.13
CA ALA A 43 -4.50 -1.77 -12.50
C ALA A 43 -3.19 -2.53 -12.19
N LYS A 44 -2.25 -2.48 -13.13
CA LYS A 44 -0.86 -2.89 -12.92
C LYS A 44 0.00 -1.65 -12.77
N LEU A 45 0.61 -1.49 -11.61
CA LEU A 45 1.36 -0.29 -11.25
C LEU A 45 2.73 -0.28 -11.93
N THR A 46 3.02 0.78 -12.69
CA THR A 46 4.35 0.99 -13.28
C THR A 46 5.35 1.48 -12.24
N LYS A 47 4.88 2.24 -11.25
CA LYS A 47 5.64 2.63 -10.06
C LYS A 47 5.29 1.68 -8.92
N SER A 48 6.00 0.55 -8.86
CA SER A 48 5.78 -0.50 -7.86
C SER A 48 6.58 -0.22 -6.58
N PRO A 49 5.97 -0.26 -5.38
CA PRO A 49 6.72 -0.10 -4.14
C PRO A 49 7.54 -1.35 -3.85
N LYS A 50 8.64 -1.19 -3.09
CA LYS A 50 9.36 -2.35 -2.55
C LYS A 50 8.51 -3.03 -1.46
N LEU A 51 8.61 -4.35 -1.39
CA LEU A 51 8.00 -5.16 -0.35
C LEU A 51 9.08 -5.88 0.45
N TYR A 52 8.88 -6.01 1.76
CA TYR A 52 9.70 -6.90 2.57
C TYR A 52 9.52 -8.36 2.15
N LYS A 53 10.53 -9.18 2.45
CA LYS A 53 10.59 -10.59 2.03
C LYS A 53 9.41 -11.39 2.58
N GLU A 54 8.88 -11.10 3.77
CA GLU A 54 7.70 -11.81 4.30
C GLU A 54 6.45 -11.62 3.44
N TYR A 55 6.28 -10.45 2.82
CA TYR A 55 5.12 -10.16 1.95
C TYR A 55 5.26 -10.85 0.59
N LEU A 56 6.47 -10.87 0.04
CA LEU A 56 6.76 -11.63 -1.19
C LEU A 56 6.50 -13.13 -1.00
N LYS A 57 6.86 -13.69 0.16
CA LYS A 57 6.60 -15.11 0.50
C LYS A 57 5.11 -15.42 0.63
N LYS A 58 4.25 -14.41 0.86
CA LYS A 58 2.79 -14.55 0.88
C LYS A 58 2.16 -14.37 -0.52
N ASN A 59 2.96 -14.47 -1.59
CA ASN A 59 2.54 -14.27 -2.98
C ASN A 59 1.94 -12.89 -3.28
N ILE A 60 2.34 -11.86 -2.53
CA ILE A 60 1.90 -10.49 -2.79
C ILE A 60 2.75 -9.92 -3.93
N SER A 61 2.11 -9.66 -5.07
CA SER A 61 2.76 -8.98 -6.20
C SER A 61 2.94 -7.49 -5.89
N ASN A 62 4.16 -6.99 -6.09
CA ASN A 62 4.53 -5.61 -5.82
C ASN A 62 3.93 -4.60 -6.81
N ASN A 63 3.32 -5.03 -7.91
CA ASN A 63 2.72 -4.14 -8.91
C ASN A 63 1.20 -3.99 -8.77
N THR A 64 0.65 -4.28 -7.60
CA THR A 64 -0.78 -4.23 -7.32
C THR A 64 -1.11 -3.12 -6.32
N ILE A 65 -2.37 -2.68 -6.29
CA ILE A 65 -2.85 -1.74 -5.27
C ILE A 65 -2.71 -2.33 -3.87
N PHE A 66 -2.90 -3.65 -3.74
CA PHE A 66 -2.73 -4.31 -2.45
C PHE A 66 -1.32 -4.12 -1.87
N ALA A 67 -0.26 -4.17 -2.70
CA ALA A 67 1.10 -3.86 -2.25
C ALA A 67 1.24 -2.42 -1.72
N THR A 68 0.55 -1.45 -2.32
CA THR A 68 0.46 -0.08 -1.80
C THR A 68 -0.20 -0.06 -0.42
N LEU A 69 -1.30 -0.77 -0.23
CA LEU A 69 -2.02 -0.81 1.06
C LEU A 69 -1.18 -1.43 2.19
N VAL A 70 -0.40 -2.46 1.88
CA VAL A 70 0.55 -3.06 2.84
C VAL A 70 1.58 -2.05 3.32
N ASN A 71 2.15 -1.26 2.40
CA ASN A 71 3.13 -0.24 2.78
C ASN A 71 2.47 0.97 3.45
N LEU A 72 1.24 1.31 3.08
CA LEU A 72 0.46 2.38 3.73
C LEU A 72 0.29 2.11 5.23
N LYS A 73 0.04 0.86 5.61
CA LYS A 73 -0.03 0.43 7.02
C LYS A 73 1.23 0.78 7.81
N ILE A 74 2.40 0.60 7.19
CA ILE A 74 3.69 0.79 7.85
C ILE A 74 3.97 2.27 8.12
N VAL A 75 3.56 3.16 7.20
CA VAL A 75 3.89 4.59 7.27
C VAL A 75 2.80 5.44 7.92
N SER A 76 1.61 4.89 8.13
CA SER A 76 0.47 5.65 8.64
C SER A 76 0.50 5.72 10.16
N GLU A 77 0.08 6.87 10.70
CA GLU A 77 -0.22 6.99 12.12
C GLU A 77 -1.36 6.04 12.51
N GLU A 78 -1.28 5.44 13.70
CA GLU A 78 -2.18 4.39 14.16
C GLU A 78 -3.67 4.77 14.04
N GLU A 79 -4.05 5.97 14.53
CA GLU A 79 -5.45 6.40 14.53
C GLU A 79 -5.99 6.62 13.11
N ASN A 80 -5.18 7.27 12.26
CA ASN A 80 -5.51 7.48 10.85
C ASN A 80 -5.63 6.15 10.10
N TYR A 81 -4.76 5.18 10.41
CA TYR A 81 -4.80 3.86 9.80
C TYR A 81 -6.02 3.04 10.26
N LYS A 82 -6.39 3.09 11.54
CA LYS A 82 -7.61 2.44 12.06
C LYS A 82 -8.85 2.93 11.34
N LYS A 83 -8.98 4.25 11.18
CA LYS A 83 -10.08 4.85 10.41
C LYS A 83 -10.06 4.39 8.95
N PHE A 84 -8.91 4.44 8.29
CA PHE A 84 -8.76 3.98 6.92
C PHE A 84 -9.15 2.49 6.76
N TYR A 85 -8.69 1.63 7.67
CA TYR A 85 -9.00 0.20 7.64
C TYR A 85 -10.50 -0.03 7.81
N HIS A 86 -11.15 0.68 8.74
CA HIS A 86 -12.60 0.63 8.92
C HIS A 86 -13.33 1.02 7.63
N ASP A 87 -13.02 2.20 7.07
CA ASP A 87 -13.63 2.70 5.83
C ASP A 87 -13.43 1.72 4.65
N LEU A 88 -12.23 1.13 4.52
CA LEU A 88 -11.92 0.13 3.51
C LEU A 88 -12.77 -1.13 3.68
N THR A 89 -12.91 -1.63 4.91
CA THR A 89 -13.72 -2.83 5.18
C THR A 89 -15.20 -2.60 4.95
N GLU A 90 -15.74 -1.44 5.33
CA GLU A 90 -17.13 -1.06 5.06
C GLU A 90 -17.38 -0.92 3.55
N LEU A 91 -16.44 -0.31 2.82
CA LEU A 91 -16.52 -0.16 1.38
C LEU A 91 -16.58 -1.52 0.68
N ILE A 92 -15.69 -2.44 1.05
CA ILE A 92 -15.67 -3.80 0.46
C ILE A 92 -16.95 -4.57 0.81
N ALA A 93 -17.43 -4.46 2.06
CA ALA A 93 -18.68 -5.11 2.47
C ALA A 93 -19.90 -4.56 1.73
N ARG A 94 -19.92 -3.26 1.42
CA ARG A 94 -21.01 -2.63 0.64
C ARG A 94 -21.09 -3.15 -0.79
N TYR A 95 -19.97 -3.58 -1.38
CA TYR A 95 -19.89 -4.04 -2.76
C TYR A 95 -19.51 -5.52 -2.84
N GLU A 96 -20.43 -6.40 -2.44
CA GLU A 96 -20.19 -7.85 -2.33
C GLU A 96 -19.76 -8.55 -3.63
N ASN A 97 -20.10 -7.98 -4.79
CA ASN A 97 -19.77 -8.54 -6.11
C ASN A 97 -18.37 -8.17 -6.63
N ILE A 98 -17.54 -7.50 -5.81
CA ILE A 98 -16.19 -7.10 -6.22
C ILE A 98 -15.21 -8.28 -6.11
N GLU A 99 -14.51 -8.59 -7.20
CA GLU A 99 -13.46 -9.59 -7.17
C GLU A 99 -12.13 -8.95 -6.74
N LEU A 100 -11.84 -8.99 -5.44
CA LEU A 100 -10.65 -8.35 -4.85
C LEU A 100 -9.32 -8.86 -5.41
N ARG A 101 -9.29 -10.06 -6.02
CA ARG A 101 -8.13 -10.59 -6.75
C ARG A 101 -7.66 -9.65 -7.86
N HIS A 102 -8.56 -8.90 -8.50
CA HIS A 102 -8.21 -7.92 -9.53
C HIS A 102 -7.54 -6.67 -8.97
N VAL A 103 -7.66 -6.41 -7.66
CA VAL A 103 -6.95 -5.35 -6.94
C VAL A 103 -5.62 -5.87 -6.34
N GLY A 104 -5.43 -7.20 -6.36
CA GLY A 104 -4.24 -7.89 -5.85
C GLY A 104 -4.37 -8.39 -4.41
N PHE A 105 -5.58 -8.38 -3.83
CA PHE A 105 -5.81 -8.88 -2.48
C PHE A 105 -5.62 -10.41 -2.45
N ILE A 106 -5.07 -10.89 -1.33
CA ILE A 106 -4.93 -12.32 -1.02
C ILE A 106 -6.05 -12.78 -0.08
N GLU A 107 -6.30 -14.08 0.06
CA GLU A 107 -7.42 -14.61 0.87
C GLU A 107 -7.43 -14.08 2.32
N ASN A 108 -6.26 -14.05 2.98
CA ASN A 108 -6.10 -13.58 4.36
C ASN A 108 -5.73 -12.09 4.46
N TRP A 109 -6.16 -11.26 3.50
CA TRP A 109 -5.84 -9.83 3.47
C TRP A 109 -6.28 -9.08 4.74
N LYS A 110 -7.42 -9.45 5.34
CA LYS A 110 -7.96 -8.79 6.54
C LYS A 110 -6.99 -8.90 7.71
N GLU A 111 -6.47 -10.09 7.98
CA GLU A 111 -5.48 -10.30 9.05
C GLU A 111 -4.18 -9.55 8.78
N LEU A 112 -3.79 -9.42 7.51
CA LEU A 112 -2.57 -8.71 7.13
C LEU A 112 -2.71 -7.19 7.31
N LEU A 113 -3.87 -6.62 6.97
CA LEU A 113 -4.17 -5.19 7.07
C LEU A 113 -4.79 -4.78 8.41
N LYS A 114 -5.11 -5.72 9.30
CA LYS A 114 -5.66 -5.40 10.63
C LYS A 114 -4.72 -4.45 11.39
N PRO A 115 -5.21 -3.36 11.98
CA PRO A 115 -4.39 -2.44 12.79
C PRO A 115 -3.65 -3.15 13.92
#